data_AF-A0A5J4E3C4-F1
#
_entry.id   AF-A0A5J4E3C4-F1
#
_cell.length_a   1.000
_cell.length_b   1.000
_cell.length_c   1.000
_cell.angle_alpha   90.00
_cell.angle_beta   90.00
_cell.angle_gamma   90.00
#
_symmetry.space_group_name_H-M   'P 1'
#
loop_
_entity.id
_entity.type
_entity.pdbx_description
1 polymer ?
#
loop_
_entity_poly.entity_id
_entity_poly.type
_entity_poly.pdbx_seq_one_letter_code
_entity_poly.pdbx_strand_id
1 'polypeptide(L)'
;MCTGQKTKDAVEPIRAALQNHLESIKRSISEEIRAYPLPIPGCDVHYNQLLEDRSRVSRDMGKLNGLFDDGQPAQDRLTAMSAFVTSSAFVDIEMERRLLADIEEAVSV
;
A
#
# COMPACT_ATOMS: atom_id res chain seq x y z
N MET A 1 -27.20 17.41 2.60
CA MET A 1 -26.76 16.27 1.77
C MET A 1 -25.27 16.41 1.42
N CYS A 2 -24.38 16.63 2.40
CA CYS A 2 -22.96 16.98 2.14
C CYS A 2 -21.96 15.88 2.53
N THR A 3 -22.41 14.81 3.19
CA THR A 3 -21.54 13.76 3.76
C THR A 3 -20.93 12.84 2.71
N GLY A 4 -21.66 12.53 1.63
CA GLY A 4 -21.15 11.66 0.55
C GLY A 4 -20.10 12.30 -0.38
N GLN A 5 -19.98 13.63 -0.38
CA GLN A 5 -18.96 14.32 -1.18
C GLN A 5 -17.59 14.23 -0.51
N LYS A 6 -17.53 14.45 0.80
CA LYS A 6 -16.27 14.50 1.57
C LYS A 6 -15.53 13.15 1.61
N THR A 7 -16.25 12.04 1.73
CA THR A 7 -15.66 10.69 1.68
C THR A 7 -15.06 10.38 0.31
N LYS A 8 -15.70 10.83 -0.78
CA LYS A 8 -15.18 10.64 -2.14
C LYS A 8 -13.90 11.44 -2.38
N ASP A 9 -13.86 12.68 -1.89
CA ASP A 9 -12.70 13.57 -1.96
C ASP A 9 -11.51 13.08 -1.09
N ALA A 10 -11.77 12.33 -0.02
CA ALA A 10 -10.73 11.74 0.85
C ALA A 10 -10.09 10.46 0.30
N VAL A 11 -10.80 9.71 -0.55
CA VAL A 11 -10.31 8.43 -1.10
C VAL A 11 -9.02 8.61 -1.91
N GLU A 12 -9.01 9.56 -2.85
CA GLU A 12 -7.89 9.78 -3.77
C GLU A 12 -6.57 10.17 -3.07
N PRO A 13 -6.53 11.12 -2.12
CA PRO A 13 -5.28 11.45 -1.44
C PRO A 13 -4.74 10.30 -0.57
N ILE A 14 -5.60 9.56 0.13
CA ILE A 14 -5.17 8.42 0.95
C ILE A 14 -4.65 7.30 0.05
N ARG A 15 -5.31 7.04 -1.08
CA ARG A 15 -4.85 6.08 -2.10
C ARG A 15 -3.50 6.50 -2.67
N ALA A 16 -3.35 7.75 -3.06
CA ALA A 16 -2.11 8.27 -3.64
C ALA A 16 -0.95 8.16 -2.63
N ALA A 17 -1.18 8.49 -1.36
CA ALA A 17 -0.18 8.34 -0.29
C ALA A 17 0.29 6.88 -0.15
N LEU A 18 -0.65 5.95 -0.09
CA LEU A 18 -0.37 4.52 0.03
C LEU A 18 0.34 3.96 -1.22
N GLN A 19 -0.09 4.36 -2.41
CA GLN A 19 0.53 3.96 -3.67
C GLN A 19 1.97 4.46 -3.76
N ASN A 20 2.22 5.73 -3.42
CA ASN A 20 3.56 6.32 -3.41
C ASN A 20 4.49 5.61 -2.40
N HIS A 21 3.97 5.24 -1.24
CA HIS A 21 4.70 4.50 -0.21
C HIS A 21 5.15 3.13 -0.73
N LEU A 22 4.22 2.34 -1.25
CA LEU A 22 4.51 1.01 -1.82
C LEU A 22 5.46 1.09 -3.03
N GLU A 23 5.30 2.10 -3.88
CA GLU A 23 6.20 2.33 -5.01
C GLU A 23 7.63 2.65 -4.54
N SER A 24 7.77 3.49 -3.51
CA SER A 24 9.07 3.82 -2.94
C SER A 24 9.78 2.58 -2.39
N ILE A 25 9.05 1.70 -1.70
CA ILE A 25 9.59 0.44 -1.18
C ILE A 25 10.01 -0.49 -2.32
N LYS A 26 9.15 -0.65 -3.33
CA LYS A 26 9.47 -1.45 -4.52
C LYS A 26 10.72 -0.94 -5.21
N ARG A 27 10.88 0.38 -5.31
CA ARG A 27 12.06 1.02 -5.88
C ARG A 27 13.30 0.73 -5.05
N SER A 28 13.25 0.90 -3.72
CA SER A 28 14.36 0.57 -2.81
C SER A 28 14.83 -0.87 -3.01
N ILE A 29 13.91 -1.83 -2.94
CA ILE A 29 14.21 -3.26 -3.14
C ILE A 29 14.84 -3.51 -4.52
N SER A 30 14.34 -2.85 -5.56
CA SER A 30 14.86 -3.01 -6.92
C SER A 30 16.26 -2.42 -7.08
N GLU A 31 16.56 -1.31 -6.39
CA GLU A 31 17.88 -0.70 -6.32
C GLU A 31 18.87 -1.61 -5.58
N GLU A 32 18.44 -2.20 -4.46
CA GLU A 32 19.24 -3.16 -3.69
C GLU A 32 19.56 -4.42 -4.52
N ILE A 33 18.57 -5.00 -5.21
CA ILE A 33 18.77 -6.13 -6.13
C ILE A 33 19.76 -5.76 -7.25
N ARG A 34 19.67 -4.54 -7.78
CA ARG A 34 20.55 -4.08 -8.86
C ARG A 34 21.98 -3.84 -8.38
N ALA A 35 22.15 -3.32 -7.17
CA ALA A 35 23.44 -3.10 -6.54
C ALA A 35 24.05 -4.38 -5.95
N TYR A 36 23.28 -5.47 -5.93
CA TYR A 36 23.66 -6.72 -5.30
C TYR A 36 24.87 -7.36 -6.01
N PRO A 37 25.95 -7.70 -5.30
CA PRO A 37 27.09 -8.42 -5.88
C PRO A 37 26.65 -9.78 -6.43
N LEU A 38 27.39 -10.33 -7.42
CA LEU A 38 27.08 -11.60 -8.09
C LEU A 38 26.64 -12.69 -7.08
N PRO A 39 25.34 -13.06 -7.03
CA PRO A 39 24.85 -13.98 -6.02
C PRO A 39 25.32 -15.39 -6.34
N ILE A 40 25.75 -16.14 -5.32
CA ILE A 40 25.91 -17.60 -5.44
C ILE A 40 24.49 -18.20 -5.39
N PRO A 41 23.98 -18.78 -6.50
CA PRO A 41 22.59 -19.23 -6.57
C PRO A 41 22.26 -20.23 -5.45
N GLY A 42 21.19 -19.97 -4.70
CA GLY A 42 20.66 -20.89 -3.67
C GLY A 42 21.31 -20.79 -2.29
N CYS A 43 22.36 -19.99 -2.09
CA CYS A 43 22.96 -19.76 -0.77
C CYS A 43 22.65 -18.37 -0.20
N ASP A 44 22.25 -17.45 -1.07
CA ASP A 44 22.01 -16.06 -0.69
C ASP A 44 20.58 -15.83 -0.19
N VAL A 45 20.39 -16.08 1.11
CA VAL A 45 19.11 -15.86 1.81
C VAL A 45 18.62 -14.43 1.64
N HIS A 46 19.53 -13.45 1.65
CA HIS A 46 19.15 -12.04 1.56
C HIS A 46 18.69 -11.67 0.14
N TYR A 47 19.37 -12.14 -0.91
CA TYR A 47 18.91 -11.95 -2.30
C TYR A 47 17.54 -12.61 -2.54
N ASN A 48 17.34 -13.82 -2.02
CA ASN A 48 16.04 -14.50 -2.10
C ASN A 48 14.93 -13.71 -1.39
N GLN A 49 15.22 -13.19 -0.18
CA GLN A 49 14.30 -12.35 0.57
C GLN A 49 13.92 -11.08 -0.22
N LEU A 50 14.89 -10.42 -0.87
CA LEU A 50 14.62 -9.24 -1.71
C LEU A 50 13.69 -9.58 -2.90
N LEU A 51 13.86 -10.74 -3.53
CA LEU A 51 12.96 -11.19 -4.60
C LEU A 51 11.55 -11.47 -4.09
N GLU A 52 11.43 -12.13 -2.93
CA GLU A 52 10.14 -12.38 -2.27
C GLU A 52 9.45 -11.07 -1.90
N ASP A 53 10.18 -10.12 -1.29
CA ASP A 53 9.62 -8.83 -0.90
C ASP A 53 9.19 -8.01 -2.10
N ARG A 54 9.97 -7.97 -3.19
CA ARG A 54 9.55 -7.35 -4.45
C ARG A 54 8.26 -7.95 -4.99
N SER A 55 8.11 -9.27 -4.92
CA SER A 55 6.90 -9.98 -5.35
C SER A 55 5.70 -9.64 -4.46
N ARG A 56 5.90 -9.61 -3.13
CA ARG A 56 4.86 -9.27 -2.15
C ARG A 56 4.40 -7.82 -2.31
N VAL A 57 5.31 -6.85 -2.45
CA VAL A 57 4.95 -5.44 -2.71
C VAL A 57 4.16 -5.31 -4.00
N SER A 58 4.59 -6.00 -5.07
CA SER A 58 3.88 -5.96 -6.36
C SER A 58 2.46 -6.53 -6.25
N ARG A 59 2.27 -7.58 -5.44
CA ARG A 59 0.94 -8.14 -5.16
C ARG A 59 0.07 -7.17 -4.35
N ASP A 60 0.64 -6.52 -3.35
CA ASP A 60 -0.06 -5.54 -2.51
C ASP A 60 -0.48 -4.31 -3.32
N MET A 61 0.37 -3.81 -4.22
CA MET A 61 -0.02 -2.77 -5.19
C MET A 61 -1.16 -3.23 -6.11
N GLY A 62 -1.13 -4.49 -6.55
CA GLY A 62 -2.21 -5.08 -7.36
C GLY A 62 -3.54 -5.14 -6.61
N LYS A 63 -3.53 -5.59 -5.34
CA LYS A 63 -4.71 -5.56 -4.48
C LYS A 63 -5.24 -4.13 -4.30
N LEU A 64 -4.35 -3.18 -4.00
CA LEU A 64 -4.73 -1.78 -3.81
C LEU A 64 -5.42 -1.23 -5.06
N ASN A 65 -4.89 -1.48 -6.25
CA ASN A 65 -5.53 -1.04 -7.50
C ASN A 65 -6.90 -1.70 -7.71
N GLY A 66 -7.04 -2.98 -7.38
CA GLY A 66 -8.32 -3.70 -7.46
C GLY A 66 -9.42 -3.11 -6.57
N LEU A 67 -9.07 -2.49 -5.43
CA LEU A 67 -10.05 -1.84 -4.54
C LEU A 67 -10.75 -0.62 -5.17
N PHE A 68 -10.21 -0.08 -6.27
CA PHE A 68 -10.74 1.12 -6.94
C PHE A 68 -11.28 0.87 -8.34
N ASP A 69 -11.12 -0.34 -8.88
CA ASP A 69 -11.59 -0.70 -10.22
C ASP A 69 -13.12 -0.88 -10.24
N ASP A 70 -13.71 -1.25 -9.10
CA ASP A 70 -15.14 -1.43 -8.93
C ASP A 70 -15.84 -0.13 -8.53
N GLY A 71 -17.00 0.15 -9.12
CA GLY A 71 -17.87 1.31 -8.87
C GLY A 71 -18.49 1.36 -7.47
N GLN A 72 -17.81 0.79 -6.47
CA GLN A 72 -18.21 0.74 -5.07
C GLN A 72 -18.33 2.14 -4.46
N PRO A 73 -19.21 2.32 -3.46
CA PRO A 73 -19.33 3.57 -2.73
C PRO A 73 -18.01 3.92 -2.03
N ALA A 74 -17.76 5.21 -1.84
CA ALA A 74 -16.53 5.70 -1.22
C ALA A 74 -16.29 5.12 0.19
N GLN A 75 -17.36 4.88 0.95
CA GLN A 75 -17.32 4.28 2.28
C GLN A 75 -16.74 2.85 2.28
N ASP A 76 -17.20 1.99 1.36
CA ASP A 76 -16.70 0.62 1.20
C ASP A 76 -15.22 0.64 0.85
N ARG A 77 -14.82 1.55 -0.05
CA ARG A 77 -13.41 1.70 -0.44
C ARG A 77 -12.54 2.13 0.73
N LEU A 78 -12.96 3.10 1.53
CA LEU A 78 -12.23 3.51 2.74
C LEU A 78 -12.13 2.36 3.76
N THR A 79 -13.20 1.58 3.92
CA THR A 79 -13.19 0.39 4.79
C THR A 79 -12.20 -0.64 4.27
N ALA A 80 -12.24 -0.96 2.98
CA ALA A 80 -11.30 -1.90 2.35
C ALA A 80 -9.85 -1.40 2.42
N MET A 81 -9.64 -0.08 2.27
CA MET A 81 -8.33 0.55 2.46
C MET A 81 -7.82 0.38 3.89
N SER A 82 -8.64 0.62 4.91
CA SER A 82 -8.24 0.43 6.31
C SER A 82 -7.81 -1.02 6.57
N ALA A 83 -8.59 -1.99 6.10
CA ALA A 83 -8.27 -3.41 6.22
C ALA A 83 -6.98 -3.78 5.46
N PHE A 84 -6.74 -3.16 4.30
CA PHE A 84 -5.50 -3.31 3.57
C PHE A 84 -4.30 -2.74 4.34
N VAL A 85 -4.43 -1.52 4.88
CA VAL A 85 -3.37 -0.84 5.66
C VAL A 85 -2.95 -1.71 6.84
N THR A 86 -3.90 -2.25 7.61
CA THR A 86 -3.61 -3.10 8.79
C THR A 86 -3.07 -4.49 8.43
N SER A 87 -3.28 -4.96 7.20
CA SER A 87 -2.82 -6.29 6.75
C SER A 87 -1.56 -6.26 5.89
N SER A 88 -1.12 -5.07 5.44
CA SER A 88 0.07 -4.94 4.61
C SER A 88 1.33 -4.99 5.46
N ALA A 89 2.27 -5.85 5.07
CA ALA A 89 3.55 -5.97 5.74
C ALA A 89 4.55 -4.86 5.39
N PHE A 90 4.19 -3.97 4.47
CA PHE A 90 5.05 -2.89 3.99
C PHE A 90 4.57 -1.51 4.45
N VAL A 91 3.45 -1.45 5.15
CA VAL A 91 3.02 -0.25 5.84
C VAL A 91 3.60 -0.30 7.24
N ASP A 92 4.50 0.63 7.54
CA ASP A 92 5.03 0.77 8.90
C ASP A 92 3.99 1.37 9.84
N ILE A 93 4.15 1.16 11.15
CA ILE A 93 3.28 1.66 12.22
C ILE A 93 3.03 3.17 12.10
N GLU A 94 4.02 3.98 11.72
CA GLU A 94 3.82 5.43 11.57
C GLU A 94 2.89 5.76 10.40
N MET A 95 3.10 5.09 9.26
CA MET A 95 2.27 5.26 8.07
C MET A 95 0.85 4.71 8.29
N GLU A 96 0.75 3.53 8.94
CA GLU A 96 -0.53 2.94 9.33
C GLU A 96 -1.34 3.92 10.17
N ARG A 97 -0.77 4.44 11.26
CA ARG A 97 -1.46 5.37 12.15
C ARG A 97 -1.94 6.61 11.42
N ARG A 98 -1.11 7.16 10.54
CA ARG A 98 -1.46 8.34 9.74
C ARG A 98 -2.65 8.03 8.82
N LEU A 99 -2.57 6.96 8.04
CA LEU A 99 -3.61 6.59 7.08
C LEU A 99 -4.91 6.22 7.78
N LEU A 100 -4.85 5.52 8.92
CA LEU A 100 -6.04 5.19 9.70
C LEU A 100 -6.70 6.44 10.27
N ALA A 101 -5.93 7.40 10.80
CA ALA A 101 -6.48 8.67 11.27
C ALA A 101 -7.18 9.45 10.12
N ASP A 102 -6.57 9.50 8.94
CA ASP A 102 -7.15 10.14 7.75
C ASP A 102 -8.45 9.42 7.30
N ILE A 103 -8.51 8.09 7.39
CA ILE A 103 -9.70 7.29 7.08
C ILE A 103 -10.81 7.50 8.11
N GLU A 104 -10.50 7.47 9.41
CA GLU A 104 -11.47 7.68 10.49
C GLU A 104 -12.09 9.09 10.42
N GLU A 105 -11.29 10.11 10.14
CA GLU A 105 -11.78 11.48 9.94
C GLU A 105 -12.74 11.57 8.73
N ALA A 106 -12.43 10.84 7.66
CA ALA A 106 -13.28 10.80 6.46
C ALA A 106 -14.61 10.06 6.70
N VAL A 107 -14.62 9.05 7.59
CA VAL A 107 -15.78 8.19 7.87
C VAL A 107 -16.70 8.75 8.97
N SER A 108 -16.17 9.53 9.92
CA SER A 108 -16.92 10.03 11.10
C SER A 108 -17.82 11.26 10.82
N VAL A 109 -18.06 11.62 9.55
CA VAL A 109 -18.78 12.84 9.14
C VAL A 109 -20.04 12.51 8.35
#